data_AF-A0A536VJ51-F1
#
_entry.id   AF-A0A536VJ51-F1
#
_cell.length_a   1.000
_cell.length_b   1.000
_cell.length_c   1.000
_cell.angle_alpha   90.00
_cell.angle_beta   90.00
_cell.angle_gamma   90.00
#
_symmetry.space_group_name_H-M   'P 1'
#
loop_
_entity.id
_entity.type
_entity.pdbx_description
1 polymer ?
#
loop_
_entity_poly.entity_id
_entity_poly.type
_entity_poly.pdbx_seq_one_letter_code
_entity_poly.pdbx_strand_id
1 'polypeptide(L)' 'LRLPDDLDYGQVTALSFEVRHKLNQHRPQTLGQASRISGVTPAAISLLLVHLKKGRFKGFAANDRQIDDAAA' A
#
# COMPACT_ATOMS: atom_id res chain seq x y z
N LEU A 1 7.23 -0.90 4.56
CA LEU A 1 6.72 0.34 3.95
C LEU A 1 5.59 0.91 4.80
N ARG A 2 5.75 2.16 5.28
CA ARG A 2 4.74 2.89 6.04
C ARG A 2 3.67 3.45 5.09
N LEU A 3 2.41 3.41 5.48
CA LEU A 3 1.31 4.02 4.74
C LEU A 3 1.11 5.48 5.21
N PRO A 4 0.66 6.39 4.33
CA PRO A 4 0.22 7.72 4.75
C PRO A 4 -0.97 7.62 5.71
N ASP A 5 -0.97 8.46 6.75
CA ASP A 5 -2.06 8.50 7.73
C ASP A 5 -3.38 9.03 7.11
N ASP A 6 -3.26 9.85 6.06
CA ASP A 6 -4.35 10.44 5.28
C ASP A 6 -4.75 9.63 4.04
N LEU A 7 -4.26 8.38 3.91
CA LEU A 7 -4.59 7.51 2.78
C LEU A 7 -6.10 7.24 2.72
N ASP A 8 -6.73 7.70 1.63
CA ASP A 8 -8.10 7.32 1.29
C ASP A 8 -8.11 6.01 0.50
N TYR A 9 -8.39 4.89 1.19
CA TYR A 9 -8.54 3.59 0.55
C TYR A 9 -9.71 3.54 -0.44
N GLY A 10 -10.68 4.45 -0.35
CA GLY A 10 -11.79 4.60 -1.28
C GLY A 10 -11.33 4.89 -2.71
N GLN A 11 -10.27 5.68 -2.87
CA GLN A 11 -9.69 6.04 -4.17
C GLN A 11 -8.89 4.91 -4.83
N VAL A 12 -8.64 3.81 -4.13
CA VAL A 12 -7.95 2.65 -4.68
C VAL A 12 -8.95 1.79 -5.45
N THR A 13 -9.41 2.27 -6.60
CA THR A 13 -10.49 1.66 -7.41
C THR A 13 -10.19 0.23 -7.86
N ALA A 14 -8.92 -0.15 -7.94
CA ALA A 14 -8.50 -1.51 -8.25
C ALA A 14 -8.80 -2.52 -7.12
N LEU A 15 -9.02 -2.05 -5.88
CA LEU A 15 -9.39 -2.91 -4.77
C LEU A 15 -10.90 -3.17 -4.75
N SER A 16 -11.26 -4.39 -4.36
CA SER A 16 -12.67 -4.72 -4.11
C SER A 16 -13.25 -3.85 -3.00
N PHE A 17 -14.58 -3.73 -2.96
CA PHE A 17 -15.27 -3.02 -1.90
C PHE A 17 -14.94 -3.58 -0.51
N GLU A 18 -14.95 -4.91 -0.37
CA GLU A 18 -14.64 -5.59 0.89
C GLU A 18 -13.22 -5.27 1.39
N VAL A 19 -12.22 -5.29 0.51
CA VAL A 19 -10.85 -4.97 0.89
C VAL A 19 -10.73 -3.51 1.31
N ARG A 20 -11.32 -2.58 0.55
CA ARG A 20 -11.32 -1.14 0.92
C ARG A 20 -12.00 -0.93 2.26
N HIS A 21 -13.10 -1.63 2.52
CA HIS A 21 -13.82 -1.56 3.78
C HIS A 21 -12.95 -2.05 4.95
N LYS A 22 -12.33 -3.22 4.81
CA LYS A 22 -11.42 -3.78 5.84
C LYS A 22 -10.22 -2.86 6.11
N LEU A 23 -9.59 -2.33 5.06
CA LEU A 23 -8.47 -1.40 5.23
C LEU A 23 -8.90 -0.10 5.93
N ASN A 24 -10.09 0.43 5.59
CA ASN A 24 -10.65 1.60 6.27
C ASN A 24 -11.01 1.34 7.74
N GLN A 25 -11.46 0.14 8.08
CA GLN A 25 -11.77 -0.26 9.46
C GLN A 25 -10.49 -0.45 10.29
N HIS A 26 -9.52 -1.17 9.75
CA HIS A 26 -8.31 -1.53 10.49
C HIS A 26 -7.24 -0.42 10.51
N ARG A 27 -7.26 0.49 9.52
CA ARG A 27 -6.27 1.58 9.36
C ARG A 27 -4.82 1.13 9.61
N PRO A 28 -4.31 0.14 8.84
CA PRO A 28 -2.97 -0.36 9.04
C PRO A 28 -1.92 0.74 8.78
N GLN A 29 -0.94 0.86 9.66
CA GLN A 29 0.14 1.86 9.54
C GLN A 29 1.19 1.44 8.51
N THR A 30 1.22 0.17 8.12
CA THR A 30 2.19 -0.39 7.17
C THR A 30 1.56 -1.40 6.24
N LEU A 31 2.17 -1.59 5.07
CA LEU A 31 1.76 -2.62 4.11
C LEU A 31 1.85 -4.05 4.68
N GLY A 32 2.82 -4.31 5.56
CA GLY A 32 2.95 -5.62 6.23
C GLY A 32 1.88 -5.87 7.30
N GLN A 33 1.33 -4.81 7.90
CA GLN A 33 0.12 -4.94 8.73
C GLN A 33 -1.10 -5.19 7.85
N ALA A 34 -1.25 -4.45 6.74
CA ALA A 34 -2.34 -4.63 5.81
C ALA A 34 -2.41 -6.07 5.27
N SER A 35 -1.26 -6.69 4.95
CA SER A 35 -1.20 -8.07 4.44
C SER A 35 -1.61 -9.15 5.43
N ARG A 36 -1.71 -8.82 6.73
CA ARG A 36 -2.15 -9.75 7.78
C ARG A 36 -3.65 -9.64 8.11
N ILE A 37 -4.34 -8.66 7.53
CA ILE A 37 -5.80 -8.52 7.71
C ILE A 37 -6.51 -9.67 7.00
N SER A 38 -7.41 -10.35 7.70
CA SER A 38 -8.15 -11.48 7.15
C SER A 38 -8.95 -11.10 5.90
N GLY A 39 -8.74 -11.84 4.80
CA GLY A 39 -9.35 -11.58 3.50
C GLY A 39 -8.72 -10.41 2.73
N VAL A 40 -7.59 -9.86 3.18
CA VAL A 40 -6.70 -9.08 2.32
C VAL A 40 -5.71 -10.04 1.66
N THR A 41 -5.74 -10.10 0.34
CA THR A 41 -4.92 -11.05 -0.44
C THR A 41 -3.59 -10.43 -0.87
N PRO A 42 -2.56 -11.24 -1.19
CA PRO A 42 -1.32 -10.73 -1.78
C PRO A 42 -1.54 -9.88 -3.03
N ALA A 43 -2.53 -10.23 -3.86
CA ALA A 43 -2.88 -9.44 -5.05
C ALA A 43 -3.41 -8.04 -4.68
N ALA A 44 -4.27 -7.93 -3.66
CA ALA A 44 -4.73 -6.63 -3.16
C ALA A 44 -3.57 -5.77 -2.64
N ILE A 45 -2.59 -6.40 -1.99
CA ILE A 45 -1.38 -5.73 -1.53
C ILE A 45 -0.56 -5.17 -2.71
N SER A 46 -0.39 -5.94 -3.78
CA SER A 46 0.26 -5.45 -5.01
C SER A 46 -0.49 -4.28 -5.65
N LEU A 47 -1.82 -4.33 -5.70
CA LEU A 47 -2.64 -3.25 -6.25
C LEU A 47 -2.54 -1.96 -5.42
N LEU A 48 -2.57 -2.09 -4.10
CA LEU A 48 -2.35 -0.95 -3.19
C LEU A 48 -0.95 -0.34 -3.40
N LEU A 49 0.07 -1.19 -3.57
CA LEU A 49 1.44 -0.76 -3.83
C LEU A 49 1.56 0.02 -5.14
N VAL A 50 0.95 -0.47 -6.23
CA VAL A 50 0.90 0.22 -7.52
C VAL A 50 0.20 1.57 -7.39
N HIS A 51 -0.92 1.64 -6.66
CA HIS A 51 -1.63 2.90 -6.41
C HIS A 51 -0.74 3.94 -5.71
N LEU A 52 -0.03 3.53 -4.65
CA LEU A 52 0.88 4.41 -3.91
C LEU A 52 2.05 4.91 -4.79
N LYS A 53 2.58 4.06 -5.68
CA LYS A 53 3.62 4.46 -6.63
C LYS A 53 3.12 5.50 -7.63
N LYS A 54 1.90 5.31 -8.17
CA LYS A 54 1.27 6.28 -9.11
C LYS A 54 0.97 7.63 -8.45
N GLY A 55 0.58 7.63 -7.18
CA GLY A 55 0.39 8.84 -6.38
C GLY A 55 1.68 9.57 -5.96
N ARG A 56 2.85 9.12 -6.45
CA ARG A 56 4.18 9.64 -6.06
C ARG A 56 4.38 9.67 -4.54
N PHE A 57 3.92 8.63 -3.83
CA PHE A 57 4.06 8.56 -2.38
C PHE A 57 5.54 8.66 -1.96
N LYS A 58 5.87 9.68 -1.15
CA LYS A 58 7.26 9.99 -0.74
C LYS A 58 7.93 8.86 0.04
N GLY A 59 7.16 8.02 0.73
CA GLY A 59 7.70 6.86 1.46
C GLY A 59 8.29 5.76 0.55
N PHE A 60 8.01 5.80 -0.77
CA PHE A 60 8.66 4.93 -1.76
C PHE A 60 10.00 5.48 -2.24
N ALA A 61 10.11 6.81 -2.45
CA ALA A 61 11.32 7.44 -3.00
C ALA A 61 12.55 7.30 -2.09
N ALA A 62 12.36 7.09 -0.78
CA ALA A 62 13.45 6.82 0.16
C ALA A 62 13.99 5.37 0.05
N ASN A 63 13.17 4.42 -0.41
CA ASN A 63 13.56 3.01 -0.57
C ASN A 63 13.99 2.64 -1.99
N ASP A 64 13.50 3.35 -3.02
CA ASP A 64 13.83 3.08 -4.43
C ASP A 64 15.31 3.39 -4.73
N ARG A 65 15.83 4.49 -4.17
CA ARG A 65 17.24 4.90 -4.33
C ARG A 65 18.24 3.84 -3.85
N GLN A 66 17.85 3.02 -2.87
CA GLN A 66 18.74 2.00 -2.32
C GLN A 66 18.81 0.72 -3.18
N ILE A 67 17.85 0.50 -4.09
CA ILE A 67 17.86 -0.66 -5.00
C ILE A 67 18.71 -0.36 -6.25
N ASP A 68 18.66 0.88 -6.76
CA ASP A 68 19.45 1.31 -7.91
C ASP A 68 20.97 1.32 -7.60
N ASP A 69 21.36 1.75 -6.40
CA ASP A 69 22.77 1.81 -5.97
C ASP A 69 23.40 0.42 -5.71
N ALA A 70 22.59 -0.62 -5.51
CA ALA A 70 23.08 -1.99 -5.25
C ALA A 70 23.31 -2.82 -6.53
N ALA A 71 22.94 -2.27 -7.69
CA ALA A 71 23.08 -2.91 -9.00
C ALA A 71 24.21 -2.30 -9.87
N ALA A 72 25.05 -1.45 -9.28
CA ALA A 72 26.25 -0.85 -9.88
C ALA A 72 27.53 -1.37 -9.18
#